data_AF-G5E3T2-F1
#
_entry.id   AF-G5E3T2-F1
#
_cell.length_a   1.000
_cell.length_b   1.000
_cell.length_c   1.000
_cell.angle_alpha   90.00
_cell.angle_beta   90.00
_cell.angle_gamma   90.00
#
_symmetry.space_group_name_H-M   'P 1'
#
loop_
_entity.id
_entity.type
_entity.pdbx_description
1 polymer ?
#
loop_
_entity_poly.entity_id
_entity_poly.type
_entity_poly.pdbx_seq_one_letter_code
_entity_poly.pdbx_strand_id
1 'polypeptide(L)'
;DKGTLHRDMFLLKLEGTDKWSWSKLNPSGVKPTLRTGFSIAVGPNNRSVLFGGVHDEEQEESIEGDFFNDIYLYDLTKNRWFAGQLKG
;
A
#
# COMPACT_ATOMS: atom_id res chain seq x y z
N ASP A 1 19.92 13.16 -7.03
CA ASP A 1 18.78 12.41 -7.58
C ASP A 1 17.63 12.42 -6.59
N LYS A 2 16.44 12.87 -7.03
CA LYS A 2 15.21 12.76 -6.22
C LYS A 2 14.69 11.32 -6.26
N GLY A 3 14.23 10.80 -5.13
CA GLY A 3 13.61 9.47 -5.06
C GLY A 3 12.33 9.39 -5.93
N THR A 4 12.03 8.20 -6.45
CA THR A 4 10.76 7.95 -7.17
C THR A 4 9.80 7.18 -6.28
N LEU A 5 8.63 7.74 -6.02
CA LEU A 5 7.57 7.06 -5.26
C LEU A 5 6.75 6.15 -6.16
N HIS A 6 6.79 4.86 -5.85
CA HIS A 6 6.05 3.82 -6.55
C HIS A 6 4.73 3.50 -5.83
N ARG A 7 3.69 3.25 -6.62
CA ARG A 7 2.33 2.95 -6.15
C ARG A 7 1.66 1.85 -6.97
N ASP A 8 2.45 1.16 -7.78
CA ASP A 8 2.09 -0.09 -8.42
C ASP A 8 2.15 -1.24 -7.42
N MET A 9 1.35 -2.27 -7.69
CA MET A 9 1.28 -3.47 -6.88
C MET A 9 1.49 -4.67 -7.78
N PHE A 10 2.18 -5.67 -7.27
CA PHE A 10 2.42 -6.93 -7.97
C PHE A 10 2.07 -8.10 -7.06
N LEU A 11 1.52 -9.15 -7.66
CA LEU A 11 1.26 -10.42 -6.99
C LEU A 11 2.30 -11.43 -7.45
N LEU A 12 3.05 -11.96 -6.48
CA LEU A 12 3.87 -13.15 -6.67
C LEU A 12 3.00 -14.38 -6.45
N LYS A 13 2.95 -15.26 -7.43
CA LYS A 13 2.18 -16.51 -7.37
C LYS A 13 3.07 -17.70 -7.69
N LEU A 14 2.88 -18.78 -6.93
CA LEU A 14 3.44 -20.09 -7.26
C LEU A 14 2.54 -20.77 -8.30
N GLU A 15 3.11 -21.13 -9.43
CA GLU A 15 2.53 -21.94 -10.50
C GLU A 15 3.04 -23.38 -10.36
N GLY A 16 2.15 -24.30 -9.97
CA GLY A 16 2.54 -25.69 -9.71
C GLY A 16 3.32 -25.81 -8.40
N THR A 17 4.46 -26.50 -8.43
CA THR A 17 5.25 -26.82 -7.23
C THR A 17 6.49 -25.93 -7.05
N ASP A 18 6.98 -25.31 -8.11
CA ASP A 18 8.37 -24.80 -8.15
C ASP A 18 8.61 -23.65 -9.14
N LYS A 19 7.57 -23.18 -9.85
CA LYS A 19 7.66 -22.01 -10.73
C LYS A 19 6.96 -20.81 -10.10
N TRP A 20 7.62 -19.66 -10.08
CA TRP A 20 7.04 -18.41 -9.58
C TRP A 20 6.79 -17.43 -10.73
N SER A 21 5.67 -16.71 -10.68
CA SER A 21 5.36 -15.65 -11.63
C SER A 21 4.89 -14.38 -10.93
N TRP A 22 5.32 -13.24 -11.47
CA TRP A 22 4.84 -11.93 -11.06
C TRP A 22 3.74 -11.48 -12.01
N SER A 23 2.66 -10.95 -11.46
CA SER A 23 1.60 -10.30 -12.23
C SER A 23 1.34 -8.90 -11.67
N LYS A 24 1.21 -7.92 -12.55
CA LYS A 24 0.85 -6.55 -12.14
C LYS A 24 -0.62 -6.54 -11.71
N LEU A 25 -0.87 -6.00 -10.53
CA LEU A 25 -2.22 -5.76 -10.02
C LEU A 25 -2.67 -4.35 -10.40
N ASN A 26 -3.96 -4.23 -10.72
CA ASN A 26 -4.62 -2.94 -10.90
C ASN A 26 -5.78 -2.81 -9.89
N PRO A 27 -5.50 -2.45 -8.62
CA PRO A 27 -6.52 -2.34 -7.61
C PRO A 27 -7.59 -1.30 -7.93
N SER A 28 -8.83 -1.60 -7.58
CA SER A 28 -9.96 -0.66 -7.59
C SER A 28 -10.18 0.00 -6.22
N GLY A 29 -11.12 0.93 -6.12
CA GLY A 29 -11.54 1.55 -4.85
C GLY A 29 -10.68 2.74 -4.41
N VAL A 30 -10.71 3.02 -3.10
CA VAL A 30 -10.07 4.21 -2.50
C VAL A 30 -8.65 3.87 -2.08
N LYS A 31 -7.68 4.19 -2.93
CA LYS A 31 -6.25 3.88 -2.71
C LYS A 31 -5.62 4.83 -1.70
N PRO A 32 -4.62 4.38 -0.93
CA PRO A 32 -3.76 5.29 -0.16
C PRO A 32 -3.13 6.35 -1.06
N THR A 33 -2.95 7.56 -0.53
CA THR A 33 -2.12 8.60 -1.16
C THR A 33 -0.66 8.15 -1.24
N LEU A 34 0.17 8.87 -2.00
CA LEU A 34 1.61 8.62 -2.06
C LEU A 34 2.23 8.68 -0.67
N ARG A 35 2.97 7.64 -0.29
CA ARG A 35 3.61 7.50 1.02
C ARG A 35 4.67 6.40 1.03
N THR A 36 5.64 6.52 1.93
CA THR A 36 6.64 5.51 2.29
C THR A 36 6.51 5.17 3.77
N GLY A 37 7.31 4.23 4.27
CA GLY A 37 7.41 3.93 5.71
C GLY A 37 6.12 3.45 6.38
N PHE A 38 5.08 3.11 5.60
CA PHE A 38 3.82 2.60 6.13
C PHE A 38 3.95 1.13 6.57
N SER A 39 3.07 0.72 7.47
CA SER A 39 2.98 -0.68 7.91
C SER A 39 1.79 -1.39 7.26
N ILE A 40 1.94 -2.68 6.98
CA ILE A 40 0.86 -3.53 6.49
C ILE A 40 0.82 -4.85 7.26
N ALA A 41 -0.39 -5.31 7.59
CA ALA A 41 -0.62 -6.60 8.23
C ALA A 41 -1.75 -7.35 7.52
N VAL A 42 -1.61 -8.66 7.35
CA VAL A 42 -2.67 -9.51 6.80
C VAL A 42 -3.54 -10.02 7.95
N GLY A 43 -4.84 -9.78 7.85
CA GLY A 43 -5.86 -10.26 8.78
C GLY A 43 -6.71 -11.39 8.19
N PRO A 44 -7.77 -11.79 8.91
CA PRO A 44 -8.68 -12.84 8.47
C PRO A 44 -9.37 -12.54 7.14
N ASN A 45 -9.86 -13.58 6.47
CA ASN A 45 -10.70 -13.48 5.26
C ASN A 45 -10.05 -12.71 4.12
N ASN A 46 -8.74 -12.88 3.89
CA ASN A 46 -8.00 -12.25 2.80
C ASN A 46 -8.15 -10.72 2.80
N ARG A 47 -8.13 -10.11 3.98
CA ARG A 47 -8.06 -8.66 4.14
C ARG A 47 -6.74 -8.26 4.76
N SER A 48 -6.07 -7.27 4.19
CA SER A 48 -4.95 -6.61 4.85
C SER A 48 -5.34 -5.23 5.33
N VAL A 49 -4.63 -4.77 6.35
CA VAL A 49 -4.74 -3.45 6.94
C VAL A 49 -3.43 -2.72 6.68
N LEU A 50 -3.50 -1.54 6.10
CA LEU A 50 -2.40 -0.59 5.98
C LEU A 50 -2.63 0.53 6.99
N PHE A 51 -1.57 0.96 7.68
CA PHE A 51 -1.61 2.07 8.62
C PHE A 51 -0.43 3.03 8.40
N GLY A 52 -0.75 4.32 8.43
CA GLY A 52 0.21 5.42 8.49
C GLY A 52 1.12 5.54 7.26
N GLY A 53 2.38 5.88 7.51
CA GLY A 53 3.38 6.25 6.52
C GLY A 53 3.70 7.74 6.51
N VAL A 54 4.61 8.15 5.63
CA VAL A 54 5.04 9.54 5.44
C VAL A 54 5.12 9.89 3.96
N HIS A 55 4.77 11.11 3.58
CA HIS A 55 5.08 11.67 2.27
C HIS A 55 6.12 12.79 2.44
N ASP A 56 7.32 12.56 1.91
CA ASP A 56 8.39 13.55 1.96
C ASP A 56 8.36 14.45 0.72
N GLU A 57 8.38 15.76 0.94
CA GLU A 57 8.54 16.79 -0.08
C GLU A 57 9.95 17.39 0.01
N GLU A 58 10.80 17.07 -0.97
CA GLU A 58 12.19 17.56 -1.04
C GLU A 58 12.28 18.89 -1.80
N GLN A 59 12.73 19.94 -1.10
CA GLN A 59 13.18 21.22 -1.67
C GLN A 59 14.73 21.25 -1.74
N GLU A 60 15.32 22.32 -2.27
CA GLU A 60 16.78 22.41 -2.45
C GLU A 60 17.56 22.37 -1.13
N GLU A 61 16.99 22.93 -0.05
CA GLU A 61 17.65 23.06 1.26
C GLU A 61 16.84 22.45 2.42
N SER A 62 15.68 21.85 2.16
CA SER A 62 14.80 21.28 3.19
C SER A 62 14.04 20.04 2.71
N ILE A 63 13.64 19.21 3.68
CA ILE A 63 12.72 18.09 3.48
C ILE A 63 11.60 18.24 4.52
N GLU A 64 10.36 18.29 4.05
CA GLU A 64 9.17 18.31 4.90
C GLU A 64 8.41 16.99 4.76
N GLY A 65 7.97 16.41 5.89
CA GLY A 65 7.31 15.11 5.92
C GLY A 65 5.89 15.19 6.43
N ASP A 66 4.92 14.82 5.60
CA ASP A 66 3.52 14.66 5.98
C ASP A 66 3.28 13.25 6.55
N PHE A 67 3.15 13.14 7.87
CA PHE A 67 2.91 11.87 8.55
C PHE A 67 1.42 11.53 8.58
N PHE A 68 1.08 10.31 8.15
CA PHE A 68 -0.29 9.83 8.12
C PHE A 68 -0.64 9.01 9.38
N ASN A 69 -1.90 9.13 9.81
CA ASN A 69 -2.50 8.35 10.88
C ASN A 69 -3.79 7.63 10.42
N ASP A 70 -4.02 7.57 9.11
CA ASP A 70 -5.18 6.92 8.51
C ASP A 70 -4.97 5.40 8.35
N ILE A 71 -6.08 4.69 8.16
CA ILE A 71 -6.12 3.25 7.94
C ILE A 71 -6.72 2.98 6.57
N TYR A 72 -6.16 2.02 5.85
CA TYR A 72 -6.78 1.46 4.65
C TYR A 72 -6.94 -0.05 4.80
N LEU A 73 -8.03 -0.57 4.23
CA LEU A 73 -8.29 -2.00 4.13
C LEU A 73 -8.15 -2.42 2.67
N TYR A 74 -7.45 -3.50 2.42
CA TYR A 74 -7.35 -4.10 1.10
C TYR A 74 -7.96 -5.49 1.09
N ASP A 75 -8.94 -5.70 0.21
CA ASP A 75 -9.54 -7.00 -0.05
C ASP A 75 -8.73 -7.68 -1.16
N LEU A 76 -7.93 -8.69 -0.77
CA LEU A 76 -7.05 -9.42 -1.68
C LEU A 76 -7.83 -10.25 -2.70
N THR A 77 -9.06 -10.67 -2.39
CA THR A 77 -9.91 -11.45 -3.30
C THR A 77 -10.55 -10.57 -4.35
N LYS A 78 -11.00 -9.37 -3.98
CA LYS A 78 -11.63 -8.41 -4.89
C LYS A 78 -10.64 -7.46 -5.55
N ASN A 79 -9.37 -7.50 -5.15
CA ASN A 79 -8.34 -6.56 -5.56
C ASN A 79 -8.85 -5.10 -5.43
N ARG A 80 -9.26 -4.74 -4.21
CA ARG A 80 -9.95 -3.46 -3.95
C ARG A 80 -9.54 -2.85 -2.61
N TRP A 81 -9.26 -1.56 -2.64
CA TRP A 81 -9.00 -0.74 -1.46
C TRP A 81 -10.25 -0.06 -0.91
N PHE A 82 -10.26 0.14 0.40
CA PHE A 82 -11.27 0.88 1.16
C PHE A 82 -10.58 1.77 2.20
N ALA A 83 -11.12 2.96 2.43
CA ALA A 83 -10.75 3.74 3.60
C ALA A 83 -11.27 3.04 4.87
N GLY A 84 -10.40 2.87 5.86
CA GLY A 84 -10.73 2.33 7.17
C GLY A 84 -11.07 3.44 8.14
N GLN A 85 -12.09 3.23 8.96
CA GLN A 85 -12.39 4.09 10.11
C GLN A 85 -12.55 3.20 11.34
N LEU A 86 -11.83 3.54 12.41
CA LEU A 86 -12.09 2.94 13.71
C LEU A 86 -13.32 3.61 14.30
N LYS A 87 -14.28 2.78 14.71
CA LYS A 87 -15.37 3.25 15.56
C LYS A 87 -14.92 3.01 17.00
N GLY A 88 -14.90 4.10 17.77
CA GLY A 88 -14.79 4.03 19.23
C GLY A 88 -16.08 3.52 19.86
#